data_AF-A0A2J6RZ47-F1
#
_entry.id   AF-A0A2J6RZ47-F1
#
_cell.length_a   1.000
_cell.length_b   1.000
_cell.length_c   1.000
_cell.angle_alpha   90.00
_cell.angle_beta   90.00
_cell.angle_gamma   90.00
#
_symmetry.space_group_name_H-M   'P 1'
#
loop_
_entity.id
_entity.type
_entity.pdbx_description
1 polymer ?
#
loop_
_entity_poly.entity_id
_entity_poly.type
_entity_poly.pdbx_seq_one_letter_code
_entity_poly.pdbx_strand_id
1 'polypeptide(L)'
;MLHRRDLAELEAWESISSESNASYTLYTPEEVIFGANTGYVLTPEAIIGPYWVKGELIRKNVTETQIGVPMHLDMQFVDISTCKPIPQLMIDIWSANATGVYSGVGSGEGGLDTSFLRGVQMSDRDGVVQFDTIFPGHYTERATHEHVTSHVNSTLLPNGTYTGGTVTHIGQLFFEESLKHKIEATYPYDQNTQAYTTNDDDEGSIAANATTAAYDPFPEWLMLSDQLSDGLLMWISIGVNMSANYDSDAIFAASWTADGGVANPNFSYSGTLP
;
A
#
# COMPACT_ATOMS: atom_id res chain seq x y z
N MET A 1 -5.54 6.30 -25.92
CA MET A 1 -6.21 7.60 -25.67
C MET A 1 -6.84 7.66 -24.27
N LEU A 2 -6.80 6.58 -23.47
CA LEU A 2 -7.20 6.52 -22.05
C LEU A 2 -6.18 7.26 -21.16
N HIS A 3 -4.89 6.91 -21.25
CA HIS A 3 -3.73 7.56 -20.59
C HIS A 3 -3.76 9.08 -20.42
N ARG A 4 -4.25 9.84 -21.41
CA ARG A 4 -4.21 11.31 -21.35
C ARG A 4 -5.30 11.91 -20.47
N ARG A 5 -6.36 11.17 -20.15
CA ARG A 5 -7.43 11.63 -19.26
C ARG A 5 -7.04 11.37 -17.82
N ASP A 6 -6.54 10.17 -17.56
CA ASP A 6 -6.17 9.72 -16.21
C ASP A 6 -4.96 10.53 -15.70
N LEU A 7 -4.00 10.86 -16.57
CA LEU A 7 -2.89 11.77 -16.23
C LEU A 7 -3.38 13.17 -15.82
N ALA A 8 -4.38 13.74 -16.51
CA ALA A 8 -4.88 15.06 -16.15
C ALA A 8 -5.64 15.05 -14.80
N GLU A 9 -6.21 13.90 -14.42
CA GLU A 9 -6.85 13.71 -13.11
C GLU A 9 -5.80 13.56 -12.01
N LEU A 10 -4.72 12.83 -12.27
CA LEU A 10 -3.54 12.77 -11.39
C LEU A 10 -2.92 14.15 -11.17
N GLU A 11 -2.58 14.86 -12.25
CA GLU A 11 -2.01 16.22 -12.20
C GLU A 11 -2.93 17.19 -11.42
N ALA A 12 -4.26 16.99 -11.48
CA ALA A 12 -5.21 17.78 -10.72
C ALA A 12 -5.12 17.51 -9.21
N TRP A 13 -5.02 16.25 -8.80
CA TRP A 13 -4.81 15.88 -7.39
C TRP A 13 -3.43 16.30 -6.89
N GLU A 14 -2.39 16.22 -7.70
CA GLU A 14 -1.04 16.72 -7.33
C GLU A 14 -1.00 18.23 -7.07
N SER A 15 -1.97 18.98 -7.57
CA SER A 15 -2.10 20.41 -7.29
C SER A 15 -2.76 20.72 -5.93
N ILE A 16 -3.28 19.69 -5.24
CA ILE A 16 -3.93 19.75 -3.94
C ILE A 16 -3.02 19.04 -2.94
N SER A 17 -2.67 19.71 -1.84
CA SER A 17 -1.82 19.07 -0.83
C SER A 17 -2.61 18.06 -0.01
N SER A 18 -2.02 16.89 0.20
CA SER A 18 -2.52 15.86 1.13
C SER A 18 -2.01 16.09 2.56
N GLU A 19 -1.22 17.14 2.81
CA GLU A 19 -0.77 17.54 4.14
C GLU A 19 -1.96 18.09 4.96
N SER A 20 -2.28 17.42 6.06
CA SER A 20 -3.40 17.77 6.92
C SER A 20 -2.99 18.74 8.02
N ASN A 21 -3.88 19.71 8.30
CA ASN A 21 -3.75 20.62 9.44
C ASN A 21 -4.47 20.09 10.71
N ALA A 22 -4.92 18.83 10.69
CA ALA A 22 -5.54 18.21 11.85
C ALA A 22 -4.53 18.07 13.01
N SER A 23 -5.04 18.00 14.24
CA SER A 23 -4.22 17.75 15.43
C SER A 23 -4.31 16.29 15.86
N TYR A 24 -4.22 15.36 14.90
CA TYR A 24 -4.27 13.93 15.18
C TYR A 24 -2.93 13.44 15.72
N THR A 25 -3.03 12.48 16.62
CA THR A 25 -1.93 11.67 17.16
C THR A 25 -2.17 10.20 16.85
N LEU A 26 -1.20 9.34 17.16
CA LEU A 26 -1.33 7.87 17.10
C LEU A 26 -2.43 7.30 18.02
N TYR A 27 -3.00 8.12 18.91
CA TYR A 27 -4.09 7.73 19.81
C TYR A 27 -5.44 8.34 19.43
N THR A 28 -5.50 9.03 18.29
CA THR A 28 -6.75 9.57 17.77
C THR A 28 -7.69 8.41 17.45
N PRO A 29 -8.94 8.42 17.92
CA PRO A 29 -9.90 7.38 17.57
C PRO A 29 -10.11 7.33 16.05
N GLU A 30 -10.21 6.13 15.50
CA GLU A 30 -10.44 5.88 14.07
C GLU A 30 -11.73 6.56 13.58
N GLU A 31 -12.77 6.58 14.42
CA GLU A 31 -14.04 7.29 14.18
C GLU A 31 -13.90 8.81 14.06
N VAL A 32 -12.80 9.39 14.57
CA VAL A 32 -12.48 10.81 14.37
C VAL A 32 -11.73 11.01 13.06
N ILE A 33 -10.76 10.14 12.75
CA ILE A 33 -9.99 10.19 11.49
C ILE A 33 -10.93 9.98 10.29
N PHE A 34 -11.79 8.96 10.35
CA PHE A 34 -12.71 8.56 9.28
C PHE A 34 -14.16 9.03 9.51
N GLY A 35 -14.38 9.96 10.45
CA GLY A 35 -15.72 10.43 10.83
C GLY A 35 -16.39 11.35 9.81
N ALA A 36 -15.62 11.94 8.91
CA ALA A 36 -16.16 12.65 7.76
C ALA A 36 -16.67 11.61 6.75
N ASN A 37 -17.89 11.78 6.21
CA ASN A 37 -18.39 10.96 5.11
C ASN A 37 -17.46 11.11 3.89
N THR A 38 -16.42 10.28 3.82
CA THR A 38 -15.58 10.13 2.63
C THR A 38 -16.46 9.53 1.55
N GLY A 39 -16.36 10.06 0.33
CA GLY A 39 -17.19 9.62 -0.79
C GLY A 39 -17.02 8.11 -1.00
N TYR A 40 -18.13 7.40 -1.16
CA TYR A 40 -18.18 5.96 -1.43
C TYR A 40 -17.83 5.67 -2.89
N VAL A 41 -16.64 6.10 -3.29
CA VAL A 41 -16.14 5.98 -4.67
C VAL A 41 -15.38 4.68 -4.79
N LEU A 42 -15.62 3.94 -5.86
CA LEU A 42 -14.81 2.76 -6.18
C LEU A 42 -13.36 3.21 -6.37
N THR A 43 -12.47 2.66 -5.55
CA THR A 43 -11.03 2.85 -5.73
C THR A 43 -10.59 2.12 -6.99
N PRO A 44 -9.87 2.76 -7.91
CA PRO A 44 -9.32 2.09 -9.08
C PRO A 44 -8.35 0.97 -8.69
N GLU A 45 -8.33 -0.09 -9.50
CA GLU A 45 -7.36 -1.17 -9.35
C GLU A 45 -5.98 -0.73 -9.90
N ALA A 46 -4.92 -1.29 -9.33
CA ALA A 46 -3.55 -1.16 -9.81
C ALA A 46 -2.95 -2.57 -10.06
N ILE A 47 -1.76 -2.63 -10.65
CA ILE A 47 -1.09 -3.92 -10.84
C ILE A 47 -0.69 -4.54 -9.49
N ILE A 48 -0.73 -5.87 -9.39
CA ILE A 48 -0.19 -6.61 -8.24
C ILE A 48 1.34 -6.46 -8.14
N GLY A 49 2.04 -6.17 -9.24
CA GLY A 49 3.49 -6.09 -9.24
C GLY A 49 4.17 -7.45 -9.07
N PRO A 50 5.49 -7.53 -9.29
CA PRO A 50 6.19 -8.81 -9.32
C PRO A 50 6.65 -9.30 -7.93
N TYR A 51 6.16 -8.70 -6.85
CA TYR A 51 6.73 -8.86 -5.50
C TYR A 51 5.73 -9.30 -4.44
N TRP A 52 4.49 -9.64 -4.82
CA TRP A 52 3.52 -10.15 -3.86
C TRP A 52 3.92 -11.55 -3.36
N VAL A 53 3.91 -11.73 -2.04
CA VAL A 53 4.21 -12.99 -1.37
C VAL A 53 2.92 -13.51 -0.75
N LYS A 54 2.55 -14.75 -1.08
CA LYS A 54 1.28 -15.32 -0.61
C LYS A 54 1.41 -15.87 0.82
N GLY A 55 0.39 -15.63 1.65
CA GLY A 55 0.24 -16.27 2.96
C GLY A 55 1.09 -15.63 4.05
N GLU A 56 1.30 -14.32 3.97
CA GLU A 56 2.16 -13.53 4.85
C GLU A 56 1.69 -13.52 6.33
N LEU A 57 2.55 -12.93 7.18
CA LEU A 57 2.36 -12.84 8.63
C LEU A 57 1.32 -11.80 9.00
N ILE A 58 0.44 -12.14 9.93
CA ILE A 58 -0.53 -11.21 10.51
C ILE A 58 0.13 -10.42 11.63
N ARG A 59 0.33 -9.11 11.41
CA ARG A 59 1.03 -8.22 12.32
C ARG A 59 0.77 -6.75 11.98
N LYS A 60 0.78 -5.91 13.02
CA LYS A 60 0.69 -4.44 12.89
C LYS A 60 2.03 -3.82 12.51
N ASN A 61 3.10 -4.15 13.24
CA ASN A 61 4.44 -3.64 12.93
C ASN A 61 5.14 -4.56 11.93
N VAL A 62 5.47 -4.01 10.78
CA VAL A 62 6.14 -4.70 9.67
C VAL A 62 7.58 -4.23 9.45
N THR A 63 8.04 -3.19 10.17
CA THR A 63 9.35 -2.54 9.99
C THR A 63 10.54 -3.50 10.09
N GLU A 64 10.48 -4.45 11.03
CA GLU A 64 11.62 -5.29 11.42
C GLU A 64 12.88 -4.45 11.71
N THR A 65 13.97 -4.67 10.96
CA THR A 65 15.24 -3.95 11.12
C THR A 65 15.45 -2.85 10.09
N GLN A 66 14.44 -2.53 9.28
CA GLN A 66 14.58 -1.52 8.24
C GLN A 66 14.69 -0.12 8.86
N ILE A 67 15.58 0.68 8.30
CA ILE A 67 15.79 2.07 8.70
C ILE A 67 15.10 2.95 7.66
N GLY A 68 14.32 3.92 8.14
CA GLY A 68 13.59 4.87 7.30
C GLY A 68 12.77 5.82 8.17
N VAL A 69 12.00 6.68 7.53
CA VAL A 69 11.04 7.56 8.20
C VAL A 69 9.85 6.72 8.66
N PRO A 70 9.55 6.64 9.97
CA PRO A 70 8.44 5.84 10.46
C PRO A 70 7.11 6.32 9.87
N MET A 71 6.25 5.38 9.48
CA MET A 71 4.93 5.66 8.93
C MET A 71 3.89 4.81 9.66
N HIS A 72 2.96 5.47 10.34
CA HIS A 72 1.72 4.86 10.82
C HIS A 72 0.66 5.03 9.74
N LEU A 73 0.23 3.92 9.15
CA LEU A 73 -0.72 3.91 8.04
C LEU A 73 -2.04 3.32 8.49
N ASP A 74 -3.07 4.16 8.52
CA ASP A 74 -4.46 3.79 8.77
C ASP A 74 -5.22 3.69 7.45
N MET A 75 -5.87 2.56 7.17
CA MET A 75 -6.68 2.39 5.96
C MET A 75 -8.08 1.95 6.34
N GLN A 76 -9.10 2.69 5.91
CA GLN A 76 -10.49 2.29 6.04
C GLN A 76 -11.00 1.66 4.75
N PHE A 77 -11.64 0.50 4.87
CA PHE A 77 -12.25 -0.21 3.76
C PHE A 77 -13.77 -0.12 3.82
N VAL A 78 -14.37 0.35 2.72
CA VAL A 78 -15.81 0.63 2.64
C VAL A 78 -16.41 -0.08 1.42
N ASP A 79 -17.53 -0.76 1.61
CA ASP A 79 -18.25 -1.41 0.52
C ASP A 79 -19.03 -0.38 -0.28
N ILE A 80 -18.69 -0.24 -1.57
CA ILE A 80 -19.32 0.75 -2.46
C ILE A 80 -20.80 0.49 -2.71
N SER A 81 -21.26 -0.75 -2.51
CA SER A 81 -22.65 -1.14 -2.77
C SER A 81 -23.56 -0.83 -1.58
N THR A 82 -23.01 -0.87 -0.35
CA THR A 82 -23.76 -0.65 0.88
C THR A 82 -23.41 0.66 1.59
N CYS A 83 -22.33 1.32 1.19
CA CYS A 83 -21.77 2.51 1.82
C CYS A 83 -21.44 2.28 3.31
N LYS A 84 -20.96 1.07 3.66
CA LYS A 84 -20.67 0.68 5.04
C LYS A 84 -19.23 0.18 5.16
N PRO A 85 -18.60 0.38 6.34
CA PRO A 85 -17.32 -0.25 6.60
C PRO A 85 -17.37 -1.77 6.45
N ILE A 86 -16.26 -2.35 5.99
CA ILE A 86 -16.14 -3.79 5.77
C ILE A 86 -15.31 -4.41 6.91
N PRO A 87 -15.95 -5.05 7.90
CA PRO A 87 -15.22 -5.76 8.95
C PRO A 87 -14.72 -7.13 8.47
N GLN A 88 -13.67 -7.64 9.13
CA GLN A 88 -13.11 -8.97 8.86
C GLN A 88 -12.60 -9.17 7.42
N LEU A 89 -12.18 -8.09 6.77
CA LEU A 89 -11.48 -8.11 5.49
C LEU A 89 -9.99 -8.32 5.77
N MET A 90 -9.36 -9.31 5.14
CA MET A 90 -7.91 -9.49 5.28
C MET A 90 -7.19 -8.57 4.31
N ILE A 91 -6.35 -7.70 4.84
CA ILE A 91 -5.60 -6.68 4.10
C ILE A 91 -4.13 -7.04 4.16
N ASP A 92 -3.53 -7.23 2.99
CA ASP A 92 -2.11 -7.53 2.82
C ASP A 92 -1.43 -6.29 2.22
N ILE A 93 -0.35 -5.85 2.85
CA ILE A 93 0.49 -4.75 2.38
C ILE A 93 1.93 -5.19 2.18
N TRP A 94 2.58 -4.59 1.20
CA TRP A 94 4.02 -4.71 1.04
C TRP A 94 4.61 -3.50 0.32
N SER A 95 5.87 -3.20 0.64
CA SER A 95 6.62 -2.17 -0.06
C SER A 95 8.12 -2.41 -0.06
N ALA A 96 8.81 -1.62 -0.89
CA ALA A 96 10.25 -1.58 -0.90
C ALA A 96 10.78 -0.88 0.36
N ASN A 97 11.98 -1.26 0.80
CA ASN A 97 12.69 -0.47 1.79
C ASN A 97 13.15 0.88 1.22
N ALA A 98 13.76 1.72 2.06
CA ALA A 98 14.20 3.07 1.71
C ALA A 98 15.16 3.16 0.50
N THR A 99 15.78 2.04 0.10
CA THR A 99 16.69 1.96 -1.06
C THR A 99 16.11 1.18 -2.25
N GLY A 100 14.81 0.86 -2.22
CA GLY A 100 14.13 0.21 -3.34
C GLY A 100 14.27 -1.32 -3.38
N VAL A 101 14.50 -1.98 -2.23
CA VAL A 101 14.64 -3.45 -2.14
C VAL A 101 13.43 -4.07 -1.45
N TYR A 102 12.87 -5.11 -2.06
CA TYR A 102 11.75 -5.89 -1.50
C TYR A 102 12.23 -7.10 -0.67
N SER A 103 11.54 -7.43 0.41
CA SER A 103 11.78 -8.69 1.15
C SER A 103 11.05 -9.87 0.51
N GLY A 104 11.26 -11.09 0.98
CA GLY A 104 10.43 -12.27 0.66
C GLY A 104 10.53 -12.83 -0.76
N VAL A 105 11.37 -12.21 -1.61
CA VAL A 105 11.57 -12.61 -3.02
C VAL A 105 13.05 -12.87 -3.33
N GLY A 106 13.29 -13.54 -4.46
CA GLY A 106 14.58 -14.14 -4.83
C GLY A 106 15.68 -13.17 -5.28
N SER A 107 16.60 -13.66 -6.12
CA SER A 107 17.88 -13.00 -6.42
C SER A 107 17.73 -11.56 -6.94
N GLY A 108 18.48 -10.63 -6.33
CA GLY A 108 18.44 -9.19 -6.61
C GLY A 108 17.76 -8.39 -5.51
N GLU A 109 17.01 -9.05 -4.63
CA GLU A 109 16.19 -8.46 -3.59
C GLU A 109 16.64 -8.92 -2.18
N GLY A 110 15.78 -8.76 -1.16
CA GLY A 110 16.06 -9.09 0.24
C GLY A 110 16.19 -10.59 0.55
N GLY A 111 15.79 -11.48 -0.37
CA GLY A 111 15.87 -12.93 -0.20
C GLY A 111 14.58 -13.55 0.37
N LEU A 112 14.36 -14.83 0.06
CA LEU A 112 13.11 -15.54 0.38
C LEU A 112 12.79 -15.59 1.88
N ASP A 113 13.80 -15.73 2.74
CA ASP A 113 13.63 -15.85 4.20
C ASP A 113 13.62 -14.49 4.93
N THR A 114 13.23 -13.43 4.22
CA THR A 114 13.02 -12.09 4.80
C THR A 114 11.56 -11.70 4.69
N SER A 115 11.08 -10.88 5.62
CA SER A 115 9.67 -10.46 5.64
C SER A 115 9.47 -8.97 5.92
N PHE A 116 10.53 -8.18 6.09
CA PHE A 116 10.40 -6.75 6.41
C PHE A 116 9.45 -6.01 5.45
N LEU A 117 8.71 -5.03 5.97
CA LEU A 117 7.79 -4.17 5.22
C LEU A 117 6.69 -4.96 4.48
N ARG A 118 6.29 -6.08 5.07
CA ARG A 118 5.17 -6.90 4.61
C ARG A 118 4.30 -7.33 5.79
N GLY A 119 3.00 -7.36 5.61
CA GLY A 119 2.14 -7.86 6.67
C GLY A 119 0.68 -7.83 6.34
N VAL A 120 -0.05 -8.59 7.15
CA VAL A 120 -1.50 -8.75 7.01
C VAL A 120 -2.17 -8.23 8.27
N GLN A 121 -3.30 -7.57 8.09
CA GLN A 121 -4.21 -7.20 9.16
C GLN A 121 -5.62 -7.58 8.77
N MET A 122 -6.44 -7.89 9.77
CA MET A 122 -7.87 -8.07 9.58
C MET A 122 -8.56 -6.77 9.97
N SER A 123 -9.39 -6.23 9.07
CA SER A 123 -10.12 -5.00 9.35
C SER A 123 -11.06 -5.18 10.55
N ASP A 124 -11.12 -4.13 11.36
CA ASP A 124 -11.89 -4.09 12.58
C ASP A 124 -13.40 -3.85 12.30
N ARG A 125 -14.20 -3.52 13.33
CA ARG A 125 -15.64 -3.30 13.14
C ARG A 125 -15.96 -2.05 12.29
N ASP A 126 -15.04 -1.09 12.30
CA ASP A 126 -15.12 0.20 11.63
C ASP A 126 -14.40 0.15 10.26
N GLY A 127 -14.03 -1.06 9.82
CA GLY A 127 -13.41 -1.35 8.53
C GLY A 127 -11.96 -0.93 8.44
N VAL A 128 -11.30 -0.66 9.57
CA VAL A 128 -9.97 -0.08 9.62
C VAL A 128 -8.91 -1.15 9.87
N VAL A 129 -7.78 -1.01 9.19
CA VAL A 129 -6.51 -1.65 9.55
C VAL A 129 -5.46 -0.58 9.81
N GLN A 130 -4.49 -0.91 10.65
CA GLN A 130 -3.38 -0.03 10.99
C GLN A 130 -2.08 -0.79 10.86
N PHE A 131 -1.08 -0.17 10.25
CA PHE A 131 0.26 -0.71 10.11
C PHE A 131 1.33 0.28 10.60
N ASP A 132 2.33 -0.23 11.30
CA ASP A 132 3.58 0.49 11.57
C ASP A 132 4.64 0.00 10.56
N THR A 133 5.06 0.89 9.67
CA THR A 133 6.03 0.62 8.60
C THR A 133 7.02 1.79 8.48
N ILE A 134 7.79 1.86 7.40
CA ILE A 134 8.53 3.07 7.01
C ILE A 134 7.96 3.62 5.71
N PHE A 135 8.18 4.90 5.44
CA PHE A 135 7.88 5.46 4.12
C PHE A 135 8.68 4.69 3.04
N PRO A 136 8.05 4.22 1.96
CA PRO A 136 8.73 3.36 0.99
C PRO A 136 9.79 4.12 0.20
N GLY A 137 10.87 3.43 -0.18
CA GLY A 137 11.88 3.99 -1.07
C GLY A 137 11.53 3.79 -2.53
N HIS A 138 12.02 4.68 -3.40
CA HIS A 138 11.87 4.52 -4.84
C HIS A 138 12.77 3.41 -5.40
N TYR A 139 12.38 2.86 -6.53
CA TYR A 139 13.23 2.02 -7.37
C TYR A 139 12.97 2.35 -8.84
N THR A 140 13.90 1.92 -9.69
CA THR A 140 13.92 2.32 -11.10
C THR A 140 12.58 2.07 -11.79
N GLU A 141 12.15 3.03 -12.61
CA GLU A 141 10.92 3.03 -13.44
C GLU A 141 9.60 3.16 -12.69
N ARG A 142 9.60 3.17 -11.35
CA ARG A 142 8.37 3.21 -10.55
C ARG A 142 8.34 4.41 -9.63
N ALA A 143 7.20 5.12 -9.61
CA ALA A 143 6.92 6.10 -8.57
C ALA A 143 6.88 5.41 -7.21
N THR A 144 7.26 6.10 -6.14
CA THR A 144 7.18 5.56 -4.77
C THR A 144 5.75 5.18 -4.40
N HIS A 145 5.56 3.94 -3.93
CA HIS A 145 4.23 3.38 -3.64
C HIS A 145 4.22 2.37 -2.48
N GLU A 146 3.06 2.18 -1.88
CA GLU A 146 2.73 1.09 -0.95
C GLU A 146 1.67 0.20 -1.61
N HIS A 147 1.91 -1.11 -1.70
CA HIS A 147 0.90 -2.01 -2.24
C HIS A 147 -0.15 -2.38 -1.21
N VAL A 148 -1.37 -2.63 -1.67
CA VAL A 148 -2.47 -3.10 -0.83
C VAL A 148 -3.32 -4.11 -1.59
N THR A 149 -3.70 -5.21 -0.95
CA THR A 149 -4.72 -6.12 -1.48
C THR A 149 -5.74 -6.48 -0.41
N SER A 150 -6.97 -6.72 -0.83
CA SER A 150 -8.04 -7.18 0.06
C SER A 150 -8.50 -8.59 -0.30
N HIS A 151 -8.76 -9.39 0.73
CA HIS A 151 -9.19 -10.78 0.61
C HIS A 151 -10.43 -11.03 1.46
N VAL A 152 -11.51 -11.49 0.83
CA VAL A 152 -12.72 -11.95 1.52
C VAL A 152 -12.69 -13.45 1.71
N ASN A 153 -13.36 -13.96 2.74
CA ASN A 153 -13.45 -15.41 3.03
C ASN A 153 -12.09 -16.11 3.27
N SER A 154 -11.09 -15.35 3.73
CA SER A 154 -9.81 -15.88 4.20
C SER A 154 -9.94 -16.62 5.53
N THR A 155 -9.05 -17.56 5.79
CA THR A 155 -8.98 -18.32 7.05
C THR A 155 -7.68 -17.99 7.79
N LEU A 156 -7.81 -17.51 9.02
CA LEU A 156 -6.69 -17.34 9.96
C LEU A 156 -6.13 -18.71 10.36
N LEU A 157 -4.82 -18.86 10.32
CA LEU A 157 -4.10 -20.07 10.73
C LEU A 157 -3.48 -19.89 12.12
N PRO A 158 -3.33 -20.97 12.92
CA PRO A 158 -2.79 -20.90 14.28
C PRO A 158 -1.35 -20.37 14.39
N ASN A 159 -0.59 -20.40 13.30
CA ASN A 159 0.78 -19.89 13.21
C ASN A 159 0.86 -18.38 12.93
N GLY A 160 -0.27 -17.67 12.94
CA GLY A 160 -0.30 -16.23 12.69
C GLY A 160 -0.17 -15.86 11.20
N THR A 161 -0.51 -16.77 10.28
CA THR A 161 -0.66 -16.48 8.84
C THR A 161 -2.11 -16.70 8.41
N TYR A 162 -2.39 -16.59 7.11
CA TYR A 162 -3.72 -16.88 6.56
C TYR A 162 -3.66 -17.77 5.31
N THR A 163 -4.82 -18.34 4.94
CA THR A 163 -4.97 -19.12 3.70
C THR A 163 -6.36 -18.94 3.09
N GLY A 164 -6.49 -19.34 1.83
CA GLY A 164 -7.71 -19.16 1.06
C GLY A 164 -8.05 -17.70 0.82
N GLY A 165 -9.33 -17.43 0.67
CA GLY A 165 -9.86 -16.12 0.33
C GLY A 165 -9.97 -15.88 -1.17
N THR A 166 -10.78 -14.89 -1.53
CA THR A 166 -10.91 -14.33 -2.87
C THR A 166 -10.40 -12.91 -2.85
N VAL A 167 -9.52 -12.57 -3.79
CA VAL A 167 -8.99 -11.21 -3.93
C VAL A 167 -10.08 -10.30 -4.49
N THR A 168 -10.45 -9.28 -3.72
CA THR A 168 -11.52 -8.33 -4.05
C THR A 168 -11.02 -6.95 -4.43
N HIS A 169 -9.75 -6.66 -4.17
CA HIS A 169 -9.08 -5.42 -4.58
C HIS A 169 -7.58 -5.64 -4.65
N ILE A 170 -6.93 -5.06 -5.65
CA ILE A 170 -5.50 -4.95 -5.85
C ILE A 170 -5.21 -3.47 -6.13
N GLY A 171 -4.50 -2.82 -5.22
CA GLY A 171 -4.25 -1.39 -5.28
C GLY A 171 -2.79 -1.03 -4.98
N GLN A 172 -2.47 0.22 -5.25
CA GLN A 172 -1.24 0.88 -4.83
C GLN A 172 -1.59 2.27 -4.34
N LEU A 173 -1.06 2.63 -3.17
CA LEU A 173 -1.07 3.99 -2.67
C LEU A 173 0.13 4.72 -3.26
N PHE A 174 -0.08 5.94 -3.72
CA PHE A 174 0.99 6.83 -4.19
C PHE A 174 1.16 7.99 -3.22
N PHE A 175 2.17 8.83 -3.42
CA PHE A 175 2.46 9.92 -2.50
C PHE A 175 2.74 11.23 -3.24
N GLU A 176 2.34 12.33 -2.60
CA GLU A 176 2.57 13.69 -3.11
C GLU A 176 4.07 13.95 -3.31
N GLU A 177 4.44 14.54 -4.46
CA GLU A 177 5.83 14.87 -4.81
C GLU A 177 6.53 15.73 -3.74
N SER A 178 5.79 16.63 -3.09
CA SER A 178 6.36 17.50 -2.05
C SER A 178 6.81 16.70 -0.81
N LEU A 179 6.04 15.69 -0.41
CA LEU A 179 6.41 14.78 0.67
C LEU A 179 7.56 13.87 0.24
N LYS A 180 7.48 13.27 -0.96
CA LYS A 180 8.55 12.41 -1.50
C LYS A 180 9.89 13.14 -1.49
N HIS A 181 9.96 14.37 -1.99
CA HIS A 181 11.19 15.17 -1.97
C HIS A 181 11.71 15.47 -0.55
N LYS A 182 10.82 15.69 0.43
CA LYS A 182 11.23 15.87 1.84
C LYS A 182 11.87 14.59 2.39
N ILE A 183 11.29 13.43 2.09
CA ILE A 183 11.79 12.12 2.55
C ILE A 183 13.10 11.75 1.86
N GLU A 184 13.20 11.91 0.54
CA GLU A 184 14.40 11.62 -0.26
C GLU A 184 15.64 12.40 0.21
N ALA A 185 15.44 13.56 0.85
CA ALA A 185 16.52 14.36 1.43
C ALA A 185 17.02 13.84 2.80
N THR A 186 16.46 12.75 3.33
CA THR A 186 16.81 12.19 4.64
C THR A 186 17.56 10.87 4.53
N TYR A 187 18.35 10.54 5.56
CA TYR A 187 18.94 9.21 5.66
C TYR A 187 17.87 8.14 5.98
N PRO A 188 17.89 6.95 5.35
CA PRO A 188 18.87 6.48 4.36
C PRO A 188 18.43 6.69 2.90
N TYR A 189 17.31 7.37 2.65
CA TYR A 189 16.79 7.62 1.29
C TYR A 189 17.78 8.39 0.42
N ASP A 190 18.53 9.33 1.01
CA ASP A 190 19.61 10.08 0.34
C ASP A 190 20.81 9.21 -0.10
N GLN A 191 20.85 7.93 0.30
CA GLN A 191 21.83 6.94 -0.15
C GLN A 191 21.32 6.11 -1.34
N ASN A 192 20.05 6.23 -1.72
CA ASN A 192 19.49 5.52 -2.85
C ASN A 192 20.03 6.12 -4.16
N THR A 193 20.76 5.31 -4.94
CA THR A 193 21.37 5.75 -6.20
C THR A 193 20.54 5.36 -7.42
N GLN A 194 19.35 4.80 -7.22
CA GLN A 194 18.44 4.47 -8.32
C GLN A 194 17.91 5.75 -8.98
N ALA A 195 17.40 5.62 -10.20
CA ALA A 195 16.79 6.76 -10.88
C ALA A 195 15.41 7.03 -10.24
N TYR A 196 15.19 8.28 -9.81
CA TYR A 196 13.90 8.73 -9.32
C TYR A 196 12.88 8.83 -10.47
N THR A 197 11.65 8.39 -10.21
CA THR A 197 10.52 8.46 -11.12
C THR A 197 9.37 9.20 -10.43
N THR A 198 8.84 10.24 -11.08
CA THR A 198 7.67 10.99 -10.60
C THR A 198 6.40 10.15 -10.77
N ASN A 199 5.29 10.56 -10.16
CA ASN A 199 4.01 9.89 -10.41
C ASN A 199 3.60 9.98 -11.90
N ASP A 200 3.83 11.12 -12.55
CA ASP A 200 3.55 11.32 -13.98
C ASP A 200 4.33 10.37 -14.90
N ASP A 201 5.58 10.08 -14.55
CA ASP A 201 6.50 9.26 -15.33
C ASP A 201 6.50 7.77 -14.90
N ASP A 202 5.62 7.38 -13.97
CA ASP A 202 5.49 6.01 -13.49
C ASP A 202 5.23 5.04 -14.64
N GLU A 203 5.96 3.92 -14.69
CA GLU A 203 5.92 2.99 -15.81
C GLU A 203 4.49 2.48 -16.06
N GLY A 204 4.06 2.49 -17.32
CA GLY A 204 2.70 2.09 -17.69
C GLY A 204 1.61 3.04 -17.15
N SER A 205 2.01 4.17 -16.57
CA SER A 205 1.20 5.14 -15.83
C SER A 205 0.29 4.47 -14.82
N ILE A 206 0.85 3.59 -13.98
CA ILE A 206 0.09 2.91 -12.93
C ILE A 206 -0.45 3.95 -11.94
N ALA A 207 0.35 4.96 -11.56
CA ALA A 207 -0.13 6.08 -10.74
C ALA A 207 -1.36 6.79 -11.34
N ALA A 208 -1.32 7.09 -12.64
CA ALA A 208 -2.46 7.71 -13.31
C ALA A 208 -3.68 6.77 -13.37
N ASN A 209 -3.48 5.49 -13.65
CA ASN A 209 -4.56 4.50 -13.69
C ASN A 209 -5.17 4.23 -12.29
N ALA A 210 -4.41 4.45 -11.22
CA ALA A 210 -4.88 4.37 -9.84
C ALA A 210 -5.69 5.60 -9.41
N THR A 211 -5.90 6.57 -10.30
CA THR A 211 -6.53 7.86 -10.03
C THR A 211 -7.84 8.02 -10.80
N THR A 212 -8.82 8.71 -10.20
CA THR A 212 -9.92 9.28 -10.98
C THR A 212 -10.23 10.71 -10.52
N ALA A 213 -11.04 11.45 -11.28
CA ALA A 213 -11.59 12.72 -10.82
C ALA A 213 -12.36 12.65 -9.48
N ALA A 214 -12.75 11.45 -9.04
CA ALA A 214 -13.49 11.22 -7.79
C ALA A 214 -12.67 10.49 -6.71
N TYR A 215 -11.45 10.04 -7.02
CA TYR A 215 -10.58 9.31 -6.10
C TYR A 215 -9.15 9.83 -6.19
N ASP A 216 -8.66 10.34 -5.07
CA ASP A 216 -7.28 10.76 -4.84
C ASP A 216 -6.46 9.54 -4.37
N PRO A 217 -5.39 9.13 -5.08
CA PRO A 217 -4.55 8.00 -4.66
C PRO A 217 -3.58 8.34 -3.52
N PHE A 218 -3.50 9.60 -3.09
CA PHE A 218 -2.57 10.05 -2.06
C PHE A 218 -3.19 9.97 -0.66
N PRO A 219 -2.60 9.22 0.27
CA PRO A 219 -3.02 9.28 1.66
C PRO A 219 -2.89 10.70 2.22
N GLU A 220 -3.90 11.14 2.96
CA GLU A 220 -3.75 12.31 3.82
C GLU A 220 -2.68 12.02 4.86
N TRP A 221 -1.87 13.02 5.20
CA TRP A 221 -0.74 12.81 6.09
C TRP A 221 -0.46 14.01 6.99
N LEU A 222 0.15 13.75 8.14
CA LEU A 222 0.75 14.77 8.99
C LEU A 222 2.04 14.24 9.64
N MET A 223 2.92 15.16 10.04
CA MET A 223 4.09 14.81 10.87
C MET A 223 3.68 14.76 12.34
N LEU A 224 4.15 13.74 13.07
CA LEU A 224 3.88 13.58 14.50
C LEU A 224 4.65 14.60 15.36
N SER A 225 5.65 15.26 14.79
CA SER A 225 6.40 16.38 15.38
C SER A 225 6.97 17.27 14.27
N ASP A 226 7.83 18.24 14.62
CA ASP A 226 8.57 19.05 13.66
C ASP A 226 9.72 18.29 12.95
N GLN A 227 9.92 16.99 13.25
CA GLN A 227 10.97 16.14 12.69
C GLN A 227 10.39 14.90 12.01
N LEU A 228 10.76 14.65 10.75
CA LEU A 228 10.36 13.45 10.01
C LEU A 228 10.78 12.14 10.70
N SER A 229 11.89 12.15 11.44
CA SER A 229 12.37 10.98 12.18
C SER A 229 11.42 10.50 13.28
N ASP A 230 10.54 11.38 13.77
CA ASP A 230 9.56 11.04 14.80
C ASP A 230 8.31 10.38 14.19
N GLY A 231 8.17 10.44 12.86
CA GLY A 231 7.22 9.67 12.08
C GLY A 231 6.06 10.47 11.51
N LEU A 232 5.36 9.81 10.60
CA LEU A 232 4.17 10.28 9.92
C LEU A 232 2.95 9.50 10.42
N LEU A 233 1.82 10.19 10.54
CA LEU A 233 0.50 9.56 10.54
C LEU A 233 -0.10 9.77 9.16
N MET A 234 -0.52 8.68 8.52
CA MET A 234 -1.19 8.69 7.22
C MET A 234 -2.51 7.95 7.27
N TRP A 235 -3.49 8.43 6.53
CA TRP A 235 -4.77 7.75 6.40
C TRP A 235 -5.37 7.87 5.01
N ILE A 236 -6.11 6.83 4.62
CA ILE A 236 -6.86 6.82 3.36
C ILE A 236 -8.11 5.93 3.47
N SER A 237 -9.16 6.28 2.71
CA SER A 237 -10.35 5.43 2.55
C SER A 237 -10.29 4.71 1.19
N ILE A 238 -10.53 3.41 1.19
CA ILE A 238 -10.52 2.54 0.00
C ILE A 238 -11.92 1.95 -0.19
N GLY A 239 -12.54 2.28 -1.34
CA GLY A 239 -13.84 1.76 -1.72
C GLY A 239 -13.70 0.45 -2.47
N VAL A 240 -14.25 -0.64 -1.93
CA VAL A 240 -14.11 -2.00 -2.46
C VAL A 240 -15.44 -2.50 -3.04
N ASN A 241 -15.38 -3.11 -4.23
CA ASN A 241 -16.47 -3.92 -4.75
C ASN A 241 -16.40 -5.35 -4.19
N MET A 242 -17.19 -5.64 -3.16
CA MET A 242 -17.18 -6.95 -2.48
C MET A 242 -17.63 -8.14 -3.34
N SER A 243 -18.14 -7.90 -4.55
CA SER A 243 -18.48 -8.96 -5.52
C SER A 243 -17.40 -9.20 -6.57
N ALA A 244 -16.30 -8.43 -6.56
CA ALA A 244 -15.18 -8.62 -7.47
C ALA A 244 -14.40 -9.91 -7.17
N ASN A 245 -13.71 -10.42 -8.18
CA ASN A 245 -12.76 -11.53 -8.03
C ASN A 245 -11.58 -11.25 -8.98
N TYR A 246 -10.42 -10.96 -8.39
CA TYR A 246 -9.16 -10.69 -9.07
C TYR A 246 -8.12 -11.81 -8.84
N ASP A 247 -8.57 -13.03 -8.53
CA ASP A 247 -7.68 -14.16 -8.26
C ASP A 247 -6.79 -14.50 -9.48
N SER A 248 -7.26 -14.20 -10.70
CA SER A 248 -6.49 -14.36 -11.94
C SER A 248 -5.31 -13.40 -12.05
N ASP A 249 -5.42 -12.23 -11.43
CA ASP A 249 -4.48 -11.13 -11.53
C ASP A 249 -3.53 -11.08 -10.33
N ALA A 250 -3.94 -11.69 -9.21
CA ALA A 250 -3.13 -11.90 -8.02
C ALA A 250 -2.07 -13.00 -8.21
N ILE A 251 -1.11 -12.76 -9.09
CA ILE A 251 0.02 -13.65 -9.36
C ILE A 251 1.11 -13.41 -8.28
N PHE A 252 1.45 -14.44 -7.51
CA PHE A 252 2.44 -14.35 -6.43
C PHE A 252 3.83 -14.81 -6.89
N ALA A 253 4.87 -14.08 -6.45
CA ALA A 253 6.26 -14.40 -6.72
C ALA A 253 6.83 -15.46 -5.78
N ALA A 254 6.36 -15.49 -4.54
CA ALA A 254 6.75 -16.46 -3.53
C ALA A 254 5.58 -16.74 -2.57
N SER A 255 5.77 -17.70 -1.68
CA SER A 255 4.84 -17.97 -0.59
C SER A 255 5.59 -18.02 0.73
N TRP A 256 5.00 -17.46 1.77
CA TRP A 256 5.48 -17.62 3.14
C TRP A 256 4.88 -18.90 3.73
N THR A 257 5.74 -19.80 4.20
CA THR A 257 5.33 -21.11 4.73
C THR A 257 5.82 -21.28 6.17
N ALA A 258 5.42 -22.38 6.82
CA ALA A 258 5.91 -22.72 8.15
C ALA A 258 7.43 -22.92 8.20
N ASP A 259 8.05 -23.25 7.06
CA ASP A 259 9.49 -23.52 6.94
C ASP A 259 10.27 -22.34 6.34
N GLY A 260 9.64 -21.17 6.16
CA GLY A 260 10.24 -19.98 5.54
C GLY A 260 9.69 -19.67 4.15
N GLY A 261 10.41 -18.84 3.40
CA GLY A 261 9.98 -18.36 2.09
C GLY A 261 10.27 -19.36 0.97
N VAL A 262 9.29 -19.58 0.10
CA VAL A 262 9.40 -20.51 -1.04
C VAL A 262 9.07 -19.77 -2.33
N ALA A 263 10.02 -19.69 -3.26
CA ALA A 263 9.80 -19.12 -4.58
C ALA A 263 8.72 -19.89 -5.35
N ASN A 264 7.88 -19.18 -6.10
CA ASN A 264 6.92 -19.80 -7.00
C ASN A 264 7.62 -20.19 -8.31
N PRO A 265 7.80 -21.51 -8.60
CA PRO A 265 8.51 -21.95 -9.80
C PRO A 265 7.75 -21.65 -11.10
N ASN A 266 6.46 -21.33 -11.01
CA ASN A 266 5.61 -20.99 -12.14
C ASN A 266 5.38 -19.48 -12.25
N PHE A 267 6.12 -18.67 -11.49
CA PHE A 267 5.99 -17.22 -11.54
C PHE A 267 6.39 -16.69 -12.92
N SER A 268 5.46 -15.96 -13.54
CA SER A 268 5.66 -15.25 -14.79
C SER A 268 4.82 -13.98 -14.71
N TYR A 269 5.48 -12.82 -14.71
CA TYR A 269 4.81 -11.53 -14.58
C TYR A 269 4.74 -10.79 -15.91
N SER A 270 3.56 -10.31 -16.28
CA SER A 270 3.32 -9.57 -17.53
C SER A 270 2.78 -8.16 -17.33
N GLY A 271 2.68 -7.66 -16.09
CA GLY A 271 2.32 -6.26 -15.83
C GLY A 271 0.89 -5.86 -16.18
N THR A 272 -0.06 -6.80 -16.21
CA THR A 272 -1.44 -6.50 -16.61
C THR A 272 -2.26 -5.95 -15.43
N LEU A 273 -3.01 -4.88 -15.68
CA LEU A 273 -4.01 -4.37 -14.75
C LEU A 273 -5.17 -5.37 -14.60
N PRO A 274 -5.74 -5.52 -13.38
CA PRO A 274 -6.96 -6.30 -13.14
C PRO A 274 -8.21 -5.75 -13.84
#